data_AF-A0A090TY46-F1
#
_entry.id   AF-A0A090TY46-F1
#
_cell.length_a   1.000
_cell.length_b   1.000
_cell.length_c   1.000
_cell.angle_alpha   90.00
_cell.angle_beta   90.00
_cell.angle_gamma   90.00
#
_symmetry.space_group_name_H-M   'P 1'
#
loop_
_entity.id
_entity.type
_entity.pdbx_description
1 polymer ?
#
loop_
_entity_poly.entity_id
_entity_poly.type
_entity_poly.pdbx_seq_one_letter_code
_entity_poly.pdbx_strand_id
1 'polypeptide(L)'
;MNHADSTKYGYWTNDNVDTDADTWLEKADKHTGSWWGHWQQWLDARNFSQKIDARVLEGELDAPGHYVKQRIEDVLKTQEENRHVA
;
A
#
# COMPACT_ATOMS: atom_id res chain seq x y z
N MET A 1 9.37 -9.78 1.44
CA MET A 1 8.47 -8.88 2.21
C MET A 1 9.32 -8.00 3.11
N ASN A 2 9.02 -6.70 3.15
CA ASN A 2 9.72 -5.72 3.98
C ASN A 2 8.74 -5.12 5.01
N HIS A 3 8.23 -5.96 5.91
CA HIS A 3 7.34 -5.51 7.00
C HIS A 3 8.06 -4.54 7.94
N ALA A 4 7.31 -3.76 8.74
CA ALA A 4 7.85 -2.74 9.66
C ALA A 4 9.06 -3.23 10.47
N ASP A 5 8.95 -4.42 11.05
CA ASP A 5 9.97 -4.99 11.94
C ASP A 5 11.05 -5.80 11.18
N SER A 6 11.11 -5.67 9.86
CA SER A 6 12.08 -6.39 9.05
C SER A 6 13.48 -5.79 9.17
N THR A 7 14.45 -6.65 9.45
CA THR A 7 15.88 -6.31 9.48
C THR A 7 16.65 -6.83 8.25
N LYS A 8 15.95 -7.43 7.28
CA LYS A 8 16.57 -8.18 6.18
C LYS A 8 17.11 -7.30 5.03
N TYR A 9 16.52 -6.13 4.82
CA TYR A 9 16.82 -5.26 3.67
C TYR A 9 17.22 -3.85 4.13
N GLY A 10 17.32 -2.92 3.19
CA GLY A 10 17.54 -1.50 3.44
C GLY A 10 16.82 -0.66 2.40
N TYR A 11 16.88 0.65 2.56
CA TYR A 11 16.29 1.63 1.64
C TYR A 11 17.20 2.86 1.48
N TRP A 12 16.92 3.68 0.47
CA TRP A 12 17.68 4.89 0.17
C TRP A 12 16.77 6.11 0.24
N THR A 13 17.31 7.23 0.75
CA THR A 13 16.60 8.51 0.81
C THR A 13 17.48 9.62 0.27
N ASN A 14 16.87 10.55 -0.47
CA ASN A 14 17.52 11.78 -0.91
C ASN A 14 16.44 12.82 -1.20
N ASP A 15 16.55 13.99 -0.57
CA ASP A 15 15.56 15.07 -0.69
C ASP A 15 15.69 15.85 -2.01
N ASN A 16 16.82 15.74 -2.70
CA ASN A 16 17.03 16.38 -3.99
C ASN A 16 16.44 15.53 -5.12
N VAL A 17 15.24 15.90 -5.58
CA VAL A 17 14.50 15.19 -6.64
C VAL A 17 14.73 15.78 -8.05
N ASP A 18 15.57 16.81 -8.18
CA ASP A 18 15.76 17.55 -9.42
C ASP A 18 16.88 16.97 -10.32
N THR A 19 17.42 15.79 -9.98
CA THR A 19 18.48 15.11 -10.72
C THR A 19 17.97 13.85 -11.43
N ASP A 20 18.74 13.33 -12.39
CA ASP A 20 18.48 12.01 -12.95
C ASP A 20 18.62 10.90 -11.89
N ALA A 21 18.10 9.70 -12.21
CA ALA A 21 18.03 8.59 -11.28
C ALA A 21 19.40 8.09 -10.80
N ASP A 22 20.43 8.10 -11.66
CA ASP A 22 21.77 7.63 -11.30
C ASP A 22 22.40 8.64 -10.33
N THR A 23 22.35 9.93 -10.67
CA THR A 23 22.83 11.02 -9.80
C THR A 23 22.08 11.05 -8.45
N TRP A 24 20.78 10.76 -8.46
CA TRP A 24 19.96 10.70 -7.24
C TRP A 24 20.46 9.59 -6.31
N LEU A 25 20.71 8.40 -6.87
CA LEU A 25 21.12 7.21 -6.12
C LEU A 25 22.56 7.34 -5.59
N GLU A 26 23.48 7.90 -6.38
CA GLU A 26 24.87 8.13 -5.97
C GLU A 26 24.98 9.03 -4.73
N LYS A 27 24.06 9.96 -4.57
CA LYS A 27 24.03 10.94 -3.46
C LYS A 27 23.08 10.55 -2.34
N ALA A 28 22.38 9.42 -2.44
CA ALA A 28 21.38 9.01 -1.47
C ALA A 28 21.98 8.36 -0.23
N ASP A 29 21.36 8.64 0.92
CA ASP A 29 21.69 8.00 2.18
C ASP A 29 21.12 6.59 2.25
N LYS A 30 21.95 5.61 2.60
CA LYS A 30 21.55 4.21 2.76
C LYS A 30 21.15 3.91 4.20
N HIS A 31 19.95 3.37 4.37
CA HIS A 31 19.38 2.96 5.66
C HIS A 31 19.18 1.44 5.71
N THR A 32 19.34 0.84 6.90
CA THR A 32 19.01 -0.57 7.13
C THR A 32 17.56 -0.72 7.61
N GLY A 33 16.97 -1.90 7.38
CA GLY A 33 15.60 -2.22 7.77
C GLY A 33 14.53 -1.77 6.77
N SER A 34 13.30 -1.63 7.28
CA SER A 34 12.14 -1.26 6.48
C SER A 34 12.00 0.24 6.26
N TRP A 35 11.60 0.62 5.04
CA TRP A 35 11.23 2.00 4.72
C TRP A 35 9.88 2.41 5.35
N TRP A 36 9.08 1.46 5.86
CA TRP A 36 7.77 1.74 6.46
C TRP A 36 7.86 2.77 7.59
N GLY A 37 8.90 2.68 8.43
CA GLY A 37 9.12 3.65 9.50
C GLY A 37 9.38 5.07 8.99
N HIS A 38 10.17 5.20 7.92
CA HIS A 38 10.43 6.50 7.28
C HIS A 38 9.14 7.09 6.69
N TRP A 39 8.34 6.27 6.02
CA TRP A 39 7.05 6.71 5.48
C TRP A 39 6.04 7.08 6.57
N GLN A 40 5.99 6.36 7.70
CA GLN A 40 5.15 6.72 8.83
C GLN A 40 5.52 8.09 9.40
N GLN A 41 6.83 8.39 9.55
CA GLN A 41 7.28 9.72 10.00
C GLN A 41 6.85 10.83 9.04
N TRP A 42 6.92 10.58 7.73
CA TRP A 42 6.45 11.51 6.71
C TRP A 42 4.93 11.78 6.80
N LEU A 43 4.13 10.75 7.12
CA LEU A 43 2.69 10.88 7.37
C LEU A 43 2.42 11.67 8.66
N ASP A 44 3.10 11.34 9.75
CA ASP A 44 2.89 11.98 11.06
C ASP A 44 3.16 13.49 11.01
N ALA A 45 4.17 13.91 10.23
CA ALA A 45 4.49 15.31 9.99
C ALA A 45 3.37 16.08 9.24
N ARG A 46 2.38 15.38 8.68
CA ARG A 46 1.25 15.93 7.91
C ARG A 46 -0.09 15.77 8.64
N ASN A 47 -0.06 15.75 9.96
CA ASN A 47 -1.22 15.64 10.85
C ASN A 47 -2.01 14.31 10.75
N PHE A 48 -1.43 13.26 10.16
CA PHE A 48 -2.04 11.92 10.18
C PHE A 48 -1.93 11.22 11.54
N SER A 49 -1.18 11.79 12.49
CA SER A 49 -1.06 11.30 13.87
C SER A 49 -2.25 11.68 14.76
N GLN A 50 -3.06 12.66 14.35
CA GLN A 50 -4.25 13.04 15.12
C GLN A 50 -5.30 11.92 15.03
N LYS A 51 -5.51 11.24 16.16
CA LYS A 51 -6.54 10.21 16.27
C LYS A 51 -7.90 10.86 16.52
N ILE A 52 -8.89 10.41 15.76
CA ILE A 52 -10.30 10.66 16.03
C ILE A 52 -10.98 9.32 16.30
N ASP A 53 -12.12 9.35 16.97
CA ASP A 53 -12.88 8.13 17.20
C ASP A 53 -13.31 7.50 15.88
N ALA A 54 -13.23 6.17 15.83
CA ALA A 54 -13.66 5.41 14.66
C ALA A 54 -15.16 5.62 14.43
N ARG A 55 -15.54 5.80 13.16
CA ARG A 55 -16.95 5.87 12.78
C ARG A 55 -17.57 4.48 12.88
N VAL A 56 -18.82 4.40 13.32
CA VAL A 56 -19.62 3.17 13.21
C VAL A 56 -20.01 3.00 11.74
N LEU A 57 -19.68 1.86 11.16
CA LEU A 57 -20.02 1.54 9.78
C LEU A 57 -21.30 0.72 9.76
N GLU A 58 -22.33 1.21 9.08
CA GLU A 58 -23.58 0.46 8.87
C GLU A 58 -23.47 -0.43 7.63
N GLY A 59 -23.84 -1.72 7.76
CA GLY A 59 -23.80 -2.68 6.65
C GLY A 59 -22.41 -3.21 6.30
N GLU A 60 -21.47 -3.17 7.25
CA GLU A 60 -20.08 -3.58 7.02
C GLU A 60 -19.98 -5.07 6.64
N LEU A 61 -19.33 -5.35 5.52
CA LEU A 61 -18.92 -6.71 5.15
C LEU A 61 -17.58 -6.99 5.82
N ASP A 62 -17.44 -8.16 6.46
CA ASP A 62 -16.17 -8.57 7.04
C ASP A 62 -15.03 -8.50 6.01
N ALA A 63 -13.93 -7.86 6.41
CA ALA A 63 -12.70 -7.87 5.63
C ALA A 63 -12.25 -9.33 5.39
N PRO A 64 -11.75 -9.66 4.18
CA PRO A 64 -11.33 -8.75 3.12
C PRO A 64 -12.41 -8.50 2.03
N GLY A 65 -13.67 -8.81 2.32
CA GLY A 65 -14.75 -8.71 1.34
C GLY A 65 -14.74 -9.81 0.28
N HIS A 66 -15.60 -9.66 -0.73
CA HIS A 66 -15.83 -10.68 -1.76
C HIS A 66 -14.96 -10.49 -3.01
N TYR A 67 -14.62 -9.26 -3.38
CA TYR A 67 -13.93 -8.97 -4.64
C TYR A 67 -12.52 -9.58 -4.68
N VAL A 68 -11.76 -9.51 -3.59
CA VAL A 68 -10.42 -10.12 -3.53
C VAL A 68 -10.46 -11.65 -3.66
N LYS A 69 -11.62 -12.27 -3.39
CA LYS A 69 -11.81 -13.73 -3.45
C LYS A 69 -12.25 -14.21 -4.83
N GLN A 70 -12.60 -13.30 -5.74
CA GLN A 70 -13.05 -13.67 -7.08
C GLN A 70 -11.89 -14.22 -7.90
N ARG A 71 -12.16 -15.29 -8.63
CA ARG A 71 -11.26 -15.81 -9.67
C ARG A 71 -11.80 -15.43 -11.03
N ILE A 72 -10.89 -15.25 -11.99
CA ILE A 72 -11.26 -14.86 -13.35
C ILE A 72 -12.23 -15.86 -14.00
N GLU A 73 -12.07 -17.16 -13.74
CA GLU A 73 -12.95 -18.21 -14.25
C GLU A 73 -14.40 -18.06 -13.79
N ASP A 74 -14.59 -17.72 -12.51
CA ASP A 74 -15.92 -17.59 -11.91
C ASP A 74 -16.64 -16.35 -12.46
N VAL A 75 -15.89 -15.26 -12.68
CA VAL A 75 -16.42 -14.03 -13.29
C VAL A 75 -16.86 -14.27 -14.73
N LEU A 76 -16.05 -14.96 -15.54
CA LEU A 76 -16.37 -15.20 -16.95
C LEU A 76 -17.63 -16.07 -17.12
N LYS A 77 -17.79 -17.12 -16.30
CA LYS A 77 -18.99 -17.97 -16.32
C LYS A 77 -20.25 -17.18 -16.00
N THR A 78 -20.22 -16.34 -14.96
CA THR A 78 -21.37 -15.50 -14.60
C THR A 78 -21.71 -14.48 -15.71
N GLN A 79 -20.72 -13.96 -16.44
CA GLN A 79 -20.97 -13.05 -17.56
C GLN A 79 -21.59 -13.77 -18.78
N GLU A 80 -21.19 -15.01 -19.04
CA GLU A 80 -21.82 -15.85 -20.06
C GLU A 80 -23.25 -16.19 -19.68
N GLU A 81 -23.48 -16.66 -18.45
CA GLU A 81 -24.82 -16.96 -17.92
C GLU A 81 -25.74 -15.75 -18.06
N ASN A 82 -25.33 -14.57 -17.58
CA ASN A 82 -26.14 -13.35 -17.63
C ASN A 82 -26.46 -12.87 -19.05
N ARG A 83 -25.61 -13.20 -20.04
CA ARG A 83 -25.85 -12.86 -21.45
C ARG A 83 -26.92 -13.73 -22.10
N HIS A 84 -27.11 -14.97 -21.64
CA HIS A 84 -28.10 -15.88 -22.20
C HIS A 84 -29.51 -15.68 -21.61
N VAL A 85 -29.64 -14.90 -20.54
CA VAL A 85 -30.94 -14.60 -19.89
C VAL A 85 -31.54 -13.26 -20.36
N ALA A 86 -30.83 -12.50 -21.20
CA ALA A 86 -31.26 -11.21 -21.78
C ALA A 86 -31.62 -11.35 -23.26
#